data_AF-A0AA39I1P1-F1
#
_entry.id   AF-A0AA39I1P1-F1
#
_cell.length_a   1.000
_cell.length_b   1.000
_cell.length_c   1.000
_cell.angle_alpha   90.00
_cell.angle_beta   90.00
_cell.angle_gamma   90.00
#
_symmetry.space_group_name_H-M   'P 1'
#
loop_
_entity.id
_entity.type
_entity.pdbx_description
1 polymer ?
#
loop_
_entity_poly.entity_id
_entity_poly.type
_entity_poly.pdbx_seq_one_letter_code
_entity_poly.pdbx_strand_id
1 'polypeptide(L)'
;MGMNFEKIESLINKWRNGNGRFFFKRWNKISVTPDSEHLWLKLLAKYGIDQVDNDRSLAIPMVHASKLFSLRMWKEAGNKELFFQINDLSVDSMKLVSLITDWKKSSGECVVSGQKKVFVKLKDSALDVLKKLTGSDAYPFFFVHPLWNARLMFSVVGGDHYISVVPIDAEAVKDWNLNLLFDMPQIFPWIDAQIGKWKTGNGLYIAGKKELEIALQDDVDRHTFLTKYGPEMSMDNFSVIGVPHPSSYSSLTIRREIGSTHFKIKSHASKVDGAELESLVSCWMTENGEHFGHGQSNVEVELSESVLRILARISASEVVDVVFFTHPLGYHRLKFQQVGKSVDYDHSKCVTLYRYRISVVAAEPKVDDDDIDVSLLYADVDPKKKKNTLRRRISSVFRSFV
;
A
#
# COMPACT_ATOMS: atom_id res chain seq x y z
N MET A 1 12.42 -26.30 -29.18
CA MET A 1 11.84 -25.28 -30.09
C MET A 1 13.00 -24.58 -30.76
N GLY A 2 13.04 -24.56 -32.09
CA GLY A 2 14.15 -23.97 -32.84
C GLY A 2 14.35 -22.48 -32.58
N MET A 3 15.61 -22.07 -32.34
CA MET A 3 15.98 -20.68 -32.17
C MET A 3 16.75 -20.17 -33.38
N ASN A 4 16.13 -19.24 -34.11
CA ASN A 4 16.75 -18.54 -35.23
C ASN A 4 17.38 -17.21 -34.79
N PHE A 5 18.05 -16.54 -35.73
CA PHE A 5 18.81 -15.33 -35.47
C PHE A 5 17.89 -14.19 -34.99
N GLU A 6 16.73 -14.03 -35.63
CA GLU A 6 15.77 -12.97 -35.34
C GLU A 6 15.21 -13.07 -33.92
N LYS A 7 14.97 -14.29 -33.42
CA LYS A 7 14.51 -14.52 -32.03
C LYS A 7 15.59 -14.17 -31.01
N ILE A 8 16.84 -14.52 -31.26
CA ILE A 8 17.97 -14.20 -30.38
C ILE A 8 18.20 -12.69 -30.36
N GLU A 9 18.17 -12.04 -31.52
CA GLU A 9 18.22 -10.58 -31.66
C GLU A 9 17.10 -9.89 -30.89
N SER A 10 15.86 -10.38 -31.02
CA SER A 10 14.72 -9.85 -30.27
C SER A 10 14.96 -9.96 -28.75
N LEU A 11 15.49 -11.08 -28.28
CA LEU A 11 15.83 -11.29 -26.87
C LEU A 11 16.93 -10.33 -26.39
N ILE A 12 17.99 -10.15 -27.18
CA ILE A 12 19.09 -9.23 -26.88
C ILE A 12 18.61 -7.77 -26.87
N ASN A 13 17.75 -7.39 -27.83
CA ASN A 13 17.19 -6.04 -27.88
C ASN A 13 16.27 -5.79 -26.68
N LYS A 14 15.45 -6.77 -26.28
CA LYS A 14 14.66 -6.69 -25.05
C LYS A 14 15.56 -6.55 -23.82
N TRP A 15 16.68 -7.28 -23.77
CA TRP A 15 17.69 -7.12 -22.72
C TRP A 15 18.26 -5.71 -22.67
N ARG A 16 18.73 -5.17 -23.79
CA ARG A 16 19.29 -3.81 -23.87
C ARG A 16 18.29 -2.74 -23.46
N ASN A 17 17.01 -2.94 -23.77
CA ASN A 17 15.94 -2.00 -23.47
C ASN A 17 15.36 -2.11 -22.05
N GLY A 18 16.00 -2.83 -21.11
CA GLY A 18 15.52 -2.92 -19.73
C GLY A 18 14.50 -4.03 -19.44
N ASN A 19 13.96 -4.65 -20.50
CA ASN A 19 12.85 -5.60 -20.42
C ASN A 19 13.31 -7.08 -20.36
N GLY A 20 14.56 -7.36 -20.67
CA GLY A 20 15.05 -8.74 -20.82
C GLY A 20 15.01 -9.54 -19.53
N ARG A 21 15.13 -8.93 -18.36
CA ARG A 21 15.06 -9.68 -17.08
C ARG A 21 13.72 -10.39 -16.89
N PHE A 22 12.63 -9.86 -17.45
CA PHE A 22 11.32 -10.53 -17.38
C PHE A 22 11.31 -11.87 -18.11
N PHE A 23 12.11 -12.03 -19.17
CA PHE A 23 12.26 -13.30 -19.91
C PHE A 23 13.05 -14.35 -19.11
N PHE A 24 13.94 -13.92 -18.23
CA PHE A 24 14.85 -14.80 -17.47
C PHE A 24 14.46 -14.98 -15.99
N LYS A 25 13.25 -14.56 -15.58
CA LYS A 25 12.82 -14.35 -14.19
C LYS A 25 12.99 -15.54 -13.21
N ARG A 26 13.39 -16.73 -13.66
CA ARG A 26 13.71 -17.90 -12.83
C ARG A 26 14.93 -18.70 -13.28
N TRP A 27 15.60 -18.28 -14.35
CA TRP A 27 16.63 -19.07 -15.01
C TRP A 27 17.86 -18.19 -15.16
N ASN A 28 18.81 -18.35 -14.23
CA ASN A 28 20.09 -17.66 -14.32
C ASN A 28 20.91 -18.16 -15.51
N LYS A 29 20.64 -19.37 -16.00
CA LYS A 29 21.21 -19.97 -17.20
C LYS A 29 20.09 -20.58 -18.06
N ILE A 30 20.09 -20.28 -19.35
CA ILE A 30 19.21 -20.88 -20.37
C ILE A 30 20.10 -21.47 -21.45
N SER A 31 19.79 -22.68 -21.92
CA SER A 31 20.38 -23.22 -23.14
C SER A 31 19.35 -23.26 -24.26
N VAL A 32 19.81 -23.01 -25.49
CA VAL A 32 18.97 -23.01 -26.68
C VAL A 32 19.69 -23.72 -27.81
N THR A 33 18.97 -24.55 -28.55
CA THR A 33 19.50 -25.21 -29.74
C THR A 33 19.23 -24.33 -30.96
N PRO A 34 20.27 -23.83 -31.64
CA PRO A 34 20.12 -22.99 -32.82
C PRO A 34 19.65 -23.81 -34.03
N ASP A 35 18.88 -23.19 -34.92
CA ASP A 35 18.37 -23.83 -36.15
C ASP A 35 19.47 -24.04 -37.23
N SER A 36 20.64 -23.45 -37.02
CA SER A 36 21.76 -23.51 -37.95
C SER A 36 23.10 -23.41 -37.21
N GLU A 37 24.08 -24.21 -37.61
CA GLU A 37 25.45 -24.12 -37.07
C GLU A 37 26.12 -22.77 -37.38
N HIS A 38 25.72 -22.12 -38.48
CA HIS A 38 26.21 -20.80 -38.87
C HIS A 38 25.66 -19.66 -38.00
N LEU A 39 24.64 -19.91 -37.19
CA LEU A 39 24.04 -18.89 -36.32
C LEU A 39 25.08 -18.32 -35.33
N TRP A 40 25.92 -19.18 -34.76
CA TRP A 40 26.98 -18.74 -33.84
C TRP A 40 27.97 -17.78 -34.53
N LEU A 41 28.38 -18.10 -35.75
CA LEU A 41 29.29 -17.25 -36.54
C LEU A 41 28.66 -15.88 -36.84
N LYS A 42 27.35 -15.82 -37.12
CA LYS A 42 26.63 -14.54 -37.30
C LYS A 42 26.61 -13.70 -36.02
N LEU A 43 26.39 -14.34 -34.87
CA LEU A 43 26.40 -13.66 -33.57
C LEU A 43 27.79 -13.11 -33.24
N LEU A 44 28.84 -13.91 -33.47
CA LEU A 44 30.24 -13.49 -33.31
C LEU A 44 30.59 -12.30 -34.20
N ALA A 45 30.22 -12.36 -35.49
CA ALA A 45 30.49 -11.29 -36.44
C ALA A 45 29.79 -9.97 -36.06
N LYS A 46 28.59 -10.05 -35.47
CA LYS A 46 27.81 -8.86 -35.12
C LYS A 46 28.21 -8.24 -33.79
N TYR A 47 28.42 -9.06 -32.76
CA TYR A 47 28.63 -8.56 -31.40
C TYR A 47 30.09 -8.58 -30.96
N GLY A 48 30.98 -9.21 -31.73
CA GLY A 48 32.39 -9.37 -31.39
C GLY A 48 32.64 -10.49 -30.37
N ILE A 49 33.91 -10.86 -30.23
CA ILE A 49 34.42 -11.71 -29.15
C ILE A 49 35.09 -10.78 -28.15
N ASP A 50 34.74 -10.87 -26.87
CA ASP A 50 35.38 -10.06 -25.84
C ASP A 50 36.42 -10.86 -25.05
N GLN A 51 36.19 -12.16 -24.80
CA GLN A 51 37.12 -13.02 -24.07
C GLN A 51 37.07 -14.46 -24.58
N VAL A 52 38.26 -15.07 -24.70
CA VAL A 52 38.43 -16.53 -24.72
C VAL A 52 38.59 -16.94 -23.25
N ASP A 53 37.56 -17.57 -22.68
CA ASP A 53 37.69 -18.10 -21.33
C ASP A 53 38.67 -19.28 -21.32
N ASN A 54 39.31 -19.55 -20.18
CA ASN A 54 40.29 -20.63 -20.04
C ASN A 54 39.71 -22.01 -20.45
N ASP A 55 38.38 -22.14 -20.42
CA ASP A 55 37.61 -23.33 -20.81
C ASP A 55 37.31 -23.42 -22.32
N ARG A 56 38.08 -22.74 -23.18
CA ARG A 56 37.91 -22.75 -24.65
C ARG A 56 36.51 -22.30 -25.13
N SER A 57 35.79 -21.56 -24.30
CA SER A 57 34.46 -21.04 -24.61
C SER A 57 34.56 -19.59 -25.07
N LEU A 58 33.98 -19.29 -26.24
CA LEU A 58 33.88 -17.94 -26.77
C LEU A 58 32.65 -17.26 -26.17
N ALA A 59 32.84 -16.12 -25.49
CA ALA A 59 31.77 -15.41 -24.81
C ALA A 59 31.56 -13.99 -25.39
N ILE A 60 30.28 -13.61 -25.47
CA ILE A 60 29.83 -12.26 -25.84
C ILE A 60 29.16 -11.65 -24.59
N PRO A 61 29.83 -10.72 -23.89
CA PRO A 61 29.22 -9.99 -22.79
C PRO A 61 28.38 -8.83 -23.31
N MET A 62 27.19 -8.68 -22.74
CA MET A 62 26.27 -7.60 -23.08
C MET A 62 25.87 -6.88 -21.80
N VAL A 63 26.46 -5.70 -21.61
CA VAL A 63 26.16 -4.83 -20.47
C VAL A 63 24.73 -4.32 -20.60
N HIS A 64 23.93 -4.51 -19.56
CA HIS A 64 22.58 -3.97 -19.48
C HIS A 64 22.63 -2.44 -19.34
N ALA A 65 21.62 -1.71 -19.81
CA ALA A 65 21.58 -0.24 -19.70
C ALA A 65 21.71 0.27 -18.25
N SER A 66 21.26 -0.52 -17.27
CA SER A 66 21.43 -0.21 -15.83
C SER A 66 22.86 -0.37 -15.32
N LYS A 67 23.77 -0.97 -16.11
CA LYS A 67 25.13 -1.39 -15.73
C LYS A 67 25.21 -2.39 -14.57
N LEU A 68 24.07 -2.83 -14.05
CA LEU A 68 24.02 -3.76 -12.93
C LEU A 68 24.06 -5.23 -13.37
N PHE A 69 23.58 -5.53 -14.58
CA PHE A 69 23.58 -6.89 -15.07
C PHE A 69 24.43 -6.99 -16.32
N SER A 70 25.05 -8.15 -16.50
CA SER A 70 25.58 -8.53 -17.80
C SER A 70 24.91 -9.81 -18.24
N LEU A 71 24.52 -9.84 -19.50
CA LEU A 71 24.12 -11.06 -20.18
C LEU A 71 25.36 -11.63 -20.83
N ARG A 72 25.76 -12.83 -20.43
CA ARG A 72 26.83 -13.59 -21.05
C ARG A 72 26.20 -14.59 -22.00
N MET A 73 26.59 -14.55 -23.27
CA MET A 73 26.24 -15.57 -24.25
C MET A 73 27.49 -16.35 -24.65
N TRP A 74 27.46 -17.68 -24.63
CA TRP A 74 28.62 -18.49 -25.05
C TRP A 74 28.20 -19.81 -25.69
N LYS A 75 29.17 -20.44 -26.36
CA LYS A 75 29.07 -21.79 -26.92
C LYS A 75 30.25 -22.63 -26.45
N GLU A 76 29.97 -23.81 -25.91
CA GLU A 76 30.99 -24.78 -25.51
C GLU A 76 31.50 -25.55 -26.75
N ALA A 77 32.79 -25.88 -26.78
CA ALA A 77 33.38 -26.63 -27.88
C ALA A 77 32.73 -28.02 -28.02
N GLY A 78 32.28 -28.38 -29.22
CA GLY A 78 31.58 -29.64 -29.48
C GLY A 78 30.09 -29.64 -29.06
N ASN A 79 29.61 -28.61 -28.37
CA ASN A 79 28.20 -28.50 -28.01
C ASN A 79 27.40 -27.82 -29.14
N LYS A 80 26.18 -28.31 -29.40
CA LYS A 80 25.26 -27.71 -30.36
C LYS A 80 24.48 -26.54 -29.74
N GLU A 81 24.37 -26.47 -28.42
CA GLU A 81 23.59 -25.45 -27.72
C GLU A 81 24.35 -24.13 -27.55
N LEU A 82 23.60 -23.03 -27.54
CA LEU A 82 24.04 -21.73 -27.06
C LEU A 82 23.54 -21.52 -25.64
N PHE A 83 24.41 -21.01 -24.78
CA PHE A 83 24.10 -20.70 -23.40
C PHE A 83 23.97 -19.21 -23.19
N PHE A 84 22.95 -18.81 -22.45
CA PHE A 84 22.70 -17.46 -21.98
C PHE A 84 22.73 -17.48 -20.47
N GLN A 85 23.55 -16.64 -19.85
CA GLN A 85 23.60 -16.47 -18.41
C GLN A 85 23.47 -15.02 -18.05
N ILE A 86 22.58 -14.73 -17.12
CA ILE A 86 22.59 -13.45 -16.45
C ILE A 86 23.59 -13.57 -15.31
N ASN A 87 24.65 -12.77 -15.40
CA ASN A 87 25.53 -12.58 -14.27
C ASN A 87 24.93 -11.49 -13.40
N ASP A 88 24.56 -11.88 -12.17
CA ASP A 88 24.13 -10.92 -11.16
C ASP A 88 25.25 -9.94 -10.85
N LEU A 89 24.86 -8.73 -10.46
CA LEU A 89 25.80 -7.73 -10.01
C LEU A 89 26.53 -8.25 -8.77
N SER A 90 27.84 -8.43 -8.88
CA SER A 90 28.66 -8.48 -7.67
C SER A 90 28.77 -7.07 -7.12
N VAL A 91 28.08 -6.83 -6.00
CA VAL A 91 28.04 -5.54 -5.31
C VAL A 91 29.07 -5.59 -4.18
N ASP A 92 30.11 -4.78 -4.31
CA ASP A 92 31.03 -4.47 -3.21
C ASP A 92 30.49 -3.31 -2.36
N SER A 93 31.20 -2.99 -1.28
CA SER A 93 30.86 -1.90 -0.37
C SER A 93 30.68 -0.56 -1.07
N MET A 94 31.54 -0.19 -2.02
CA MET A 94 31.45 1.10 -2.71
C MET A 94 30.19 1.18 -3.60
N LYS A 95 29.93 0.14 -4.40
CA LYS A 95 28.73 0.07 -5.24
C LYS A 95 27.45 0.06 -4.41
N LEU A 96 27.47 -0.63 -3.27
CA LEU A 96 26.33 -0.65 -2.36
C LEU A 96 26.03 0.75 -1.82
N VAL A 97 27.04 1.46 -1.32
CA VAL A 97 26.86 2.83 -0.78
C VAL A 97 26.38 3.77 -1.87
N SER A 98 26.93 3.68 -3.08
CA SER A 98 26.45 4.45 -4.24
C SER A 98 24.98 4.15 -4.52
N LEU A 99 24.59 2.88 -4.58
CA LEU A 99 23.20 2.48 -4.87
C LEU A 99 22.22 3.00 -3.81
N ILE A 100 22.57 2.91 -2.53
CA ILE A 100 21.74 3.46 -1.44
C ILE A 100 21.65 4.98 -1.55
N THR A 101 22.77 5.65 -1.83
CA THR A 101 22.83 7.12 -1.96
C THR A 101 22.02 7.61 -3.16
N ASP A 102 22.17 6.97 -4.32
CA ASP A 102 21.45 7.29 -5.55
C ASP A 102 19.95 7.07 -5.36
N TRP A 103 19.58 5.96 -4.70
CA TRP A 103 18.19 5.71 -4.33
C TRP A 103 17.64 6.82 -3.44
N LYS A 104 18.35 7.21 -2.36
CA LYS A 104 17.94 8.29 -1.44
C LYS A 104 17.81 9.67 -2.11
N LYS A 105 18.58 9.93 -3.18
CA LYS A 105 18.53 11.19 -3.95
C LYS A 105 17.45 11.18 -5.04
N SER A 106 16.87 10.02 -5.33
CA SER A 106 15.86 9.85 -6.38
C SER A 106 14.43 10.04 -5.83
N SER A 107 13.42 9.59 -6.57
CA SER A 107 12.04 9.51 -6.06
C SER A 107 11.83 8.41 -5.02
N GLY A 108 12.77 7.46 -4.91
CA GLY A 108 12.65 6.32 -4.00
C GLY A 108 11.78 5.17 -4.53
N GLU A 109 11.13 5.32 -5.68
CA GLU A 109 10.18 4.33 -6.22
C GLU A 109 10.85 3.10 -6.84
N CYS A 110 12.11 3.22 -7.26
CA CYS A 110 12.86 2.19 -7.96
C CYS A 110 14.29 2.09 -7.42
N VAL A 111 14.82 0.88 -7.31
CA VAL A 111 16.23 0.64 -6.92
C VAL A 111 17.16 1.24 -7.98
N VAL A 112 16.88 0.95 -9.25
CA VAL A 112 17.69 1.38 -10.40
C VAL A 112 16.89 1.19 -11.70
N SER A 113 16.99 2.13 -12.64
CA SER A 113 16.43 2.01 -13.99
C SER A 113 14.97 1.50 -14.04
N GLY A 114 14.10 2.02 -13.16
CA GLY A 114 12.68 1.61 -13.12
C GLY A 114 12.39 0.28 -12.40
N GLN A 115 13.40 -0.45 -11.93
CA GLN A 115 13.21 -1.74 -11.27
C GLN A 115 12.94 -1.57 -9.76
N LYS A 116 11.81 -2.11 -9.29
CA LYS A 116 11.47 -2.17 -7.86
C LYS A 116 12.16 -3.31 -7.11
N LYS A 117 12.65 -4.35 -7.81
CA LYS A 117 13.32 -5.50 -7.19
C LYS A 117 14.50 -5.95 -8.05
N VAL A 118 15.64 -6.15 -7.40
CA VAL A 118 16.91 -6.49 -8.01
C VAL A 118 17.63 -7.57 -7.20
N PHE A 119 17.88 -8.74 -7.79
CA PHE A 119 18.81 -9.70 -7.22
C PHE A 119 20.25 -9.22 -7.39
N VAL A 120 21.06 -9.41 -6.37
CA VAL A 120 22.46 -8.99 -6.30
C VAL A 120 23.28 -10.08 -5.60
N LYS A 121 24.55 -10.20 -5.97
CA LYS A 121 25.52 -10.96 -5.18
C LYS A 121 26.29 -9.99 -4.29
N LEU A 122 25.88 -9.86 -3.03
CA LEU A 122 26.62 -9.05 -2.06
C LEU A 122 27.95 -9.75 -1.74
N LYS A 123 29.05 -9.00 -1.82
CA LYS A 123 30.33 -9.45 -1.25
C LYS A 123 30.30 -9.28 0.27
N ASP A 124 31.15 -10.00 0.99
CA ASP A 124 31.25 -9.89 2.46
C ASP A 124 31.49 -8.45 2.92
N SER A 125 32.33 -7.70 2.19
CA SER A 125 32.57 -6.28 2.48
C SER A 125 31.31 -5.40 2.38
N ALA A 126 30.36 -5.75 1.51
CA ALA A 126 29.08 -5.05 1.41
C ALA A 126 28.15 -5.42 2.58
N LEU A 127 28.20 -6.67 3.05
CA LEU A 127 27.45 -7.11 4.24
C LEU A 127 27.89 -6.37 5.49
N ASP A 128 29.19 -6.21 5.70
CA ASP A 128 29.72 -5.46 6.84
C ASP A 128 29.27 -3.99 6.82
N VAL A 129 29.16 -3.39 5.64
CA VAL A 129 28.63 -2.03 5.48
C VAL A 129 27.13 -1.98 5.81
N LEU A 130 26.32 -2.96 5.37
CA LEU A 130 24.90 -3.01 5.74
C LEU A 130 24.71 -3.10 7.26
N LYS A 131 25.48 -3.97 7.91
CA LYS A 131 25.44 -4.13 9.37
C LYS A 131 25.78 -2.83 10.09
N LYS A 132 26.87 -2.17 9.69
CA LYS A 132 27.29 -0.88 10.24
C LYS A 132 26.26 0.22 10.02
N LEU A 133 25.68 0.29 8.82
CA LEU A 133 24.71 1.33 8.46
C LEU A 133 23.36 1.16 9.15
N THR A 134 22.98 -0.07 9.51
CA THR A 134 21.67 -0.36 10.14
C THR A 134 21.76 -0.61 11.65
N GLY A 135 22.96 -0.82 12.19
CA GLY A 135 23.15 -1.24 13.58
C GLY A 135 22.57 -2.62 13.89
N SER A 136 22.28 -3.44 12.86
CA SER A 136 21.71 -4.77 12.98
C SER A 136 22.65 -5.81 12.39
N ASP A 137 22.76 -6.98 13.03
CA ASP A 137 23.43 -8.15 12.46
C ASP A 137 22.47 -9.10 11.73
N ALA A 138 21.17 -8.86 11.83
CA ALA A 138 20.14 -9.74 11.32
C ALA A 138 19.42 -9.16 10.09
N TYR A 139 19.12 -10.04 9.13
CA TYR A 139 18.22 -9.76 8.02
C TYR A 139 16.76 -9.69 8.47
N PRO A 140 15.89 -8.98 7.74
CA PRO A 140 16.21 -8.09 6.61
C PRO A 140 16.76 -6.72 7.04
N PHE A 141 17.61 -6.10 6.22
CA PHE A 141 18.06 -4.72 6.43
C PHE A 141 17.14 -3.74 5.73
N PHE A 142 16.89 -2.59 6.34
CA PHE A 142 15.99 -1.57 5.78
C PHE A 142 16.64 -0.19 5.79
N PHE A 143 16.33 0.58 4.75
CA PHE A 143 16.57 2.01 4.70
C PHE A 143 15.27 2.72 4.34
N VAL A 144 14.94 3.79 5.04
CA VAL A 144 13.78 4.63 4.73
C VAL A 144 14.19 5.71 3.74
N HIS A 145 13.35 5.95 2.73
CA HIS A 145 13.59 7.01 1.76
C HIS A 145 13.38 8.38 2.43
N PRO A 146 14.16 9.43 2.11
CA PRO A 146 13.95 10.77 2.69
C PRO A 146 12.57 11.37 2.40
N LEU A 147 11.89 10.93 1.34
CA LEU A 147 10.51 11.33 1.01
C LEU A 147 9.44 10.47 1.71
N TRP A 148 9.82 9.50 2.55
CA TRP A 148 8.91 8.68 3.36
C TRP A 148 7.86 7.89 2.57
N ASN A 149 8.10 7.68 1.27
CA ASN A 149 7.19 6.98 0.37
C ASN A 149 7.56 5.50 0.19
N ALA A 150 8.79 5.12 0.48
CA ALA A 150 9.28 3.76 0.28
C ALA A 150 10.42 3.36 1.23
N ARG A 151 10.65 2.04 1.33
CA ARG A 151 11.80 1.43 2.00
C ARG A 151 12.65 0.68 0.98
N LEU A 152 13.96 0.78 1.11
CA LEU A 152 14.90 -0.10 0.44
C LEU A 152 15.17 -1.28 1.38
N MET A 153 14.67 -2.45 1.02
CA MET A 153 14.83 -3.69 1.77
C MET A 153 15.93 -4.56 1.15
N PHE A 154 16.86 -5.02 1.99
CA PHE A 154 17.85 -6.04 1.64
C PHE A 154 17.47 -7.33 2.36
N SER A 155 17.36 -8.41 1.61
CA SER A 155 16.90 -9.69 2.16
C SER A 155 17.54 -10.87 1.43
N VAL A 156 17.41 -12.05 2.03
CA VAL A 156 17.95 -13.31 1.52
C VAL A 156 16.79 -14.26 1.27
N VAL A 157 16.73 -14.85 0.08
CA VAL A 157 15.77 -15.91 -0.27
C VAL A 157 16.55 -17.02 -0.97
N GLY A 158 16.54 -18.23 -0.40
CA GLY A 158 17.25 -19.38 -0.97
C GLY A 158 18.78 -19.22 -1.00
N GLY A 159 19.35 -18.38 -0.13
CA GLY A 159 20.78 -18.05 -0.11
C GLY A 159 21.18 -16.88 -1.02
N ASP A 160 20.28 -16.43 -1.90
CA ASP A 160 20.54 -15.29 -2.79
C ASP A 160 20.08 -13.98 -2.15
N HIS A 161 20.92 -12.95 -2.30
CA HIS A 161 20.61 -11.62 -1.82
C HIS A 161 19.77 -10.85 -2.85
N TYR A 162 18.80 -10.09 -2.38
CA TYR A 162 18.11 -9.13 -3.23
C TYR A 162 17.79 -7.83 -2.51
N ILE A 163 17.72 -6.79 -3.31
CA ILE A 163 17.34 -5.43 -2.96
C ILE A 163 15.95 -5.19 -3.53
N SER A 164 15.01 -4.73 -2.72
CA SER A 164 13.69 -4.34 -3.20
C SER A 164 13.21 -3.04 -2.58
N VAL A 165 12.61 -2.20 -3.40
CA VAL A 165 11.76 -1.10 -2.95
C VAL A 165 10.43 -1.68 -2.52
N VAL A 166 10.11 -1.51 -1.23
CA VAL A 166 8.83 -1.86 -0.64
C VAL A 166 8.11 -0.55 -0.34
N PRO A 167 6.88 -0.34 -0.84
CA PRO A 167 6.11 0.83 -0.44
C PRO A 167 5.91 0.81 1.07
N ILE A 168 5.93 1.98 1.70
CA ILE A 168 5.53 2.08 3.10
C ILE A 168 4.00 2.02 3.12
N ASP A 169 3.47 0.82 3.27
CA ASP A 169 2.06 0.64 3.56
C ASP A 169 1.82 1.13 5.00
N ALA A 170 1.09 2.23 5.13
CA ALA A 170 0.79 2.82 6.41
C ALA A 170 -0.08 1.90 7.29
N GLU A 171 -0.82 0.97 6.69
CA GLU A 171 -1.75 0.07 7.37
C GLU A 171 -1.12 -1.29 7.73
N ALA A 172 -0.12 -1.76 6.98
CA ALA A 172 0.50 -3.08 7.23
C ALA A 172 1.64 -3.07 8.28
N VAL A 173 2.16 -1.91 8.67
CA VAL A 173 3.20 -1.81 9.71
C VAL A 173 2.55 -1.89 11.09
N LYS A 174 2.45 -3.10 11.66
CA LYS A 174 1.89 -3.31 13.01
C LYS A 174 2.75 -2.65 14.10
N ASP A 175 4.06 -2.71 13.93
CA ASP A 175 5.04 -2.15 14.86
C ASP A 175 5.67 -0.88 14.28
N TRP A 176 4.91 0.21 14.36
CA TRP A 176 5.48 1.55 14.23
C TRP A 176 6.39 1.83 15.43
N ASN A 177 7.58 1.23 15.46
CA ASN A 177 8.64 1.70 16.34
C ASN A 177 9.20 2.97 15.71
N LEU A 178 8.48 4.07 15.91
CA LEU A 178 8.78 5.39 15.34
C LEU A 178 10.23 5.78 15.67
N ASN A 179 10.72 5.45 16.85
CA ASN A 179 12.10 5.74 17.25
C ASN A 179 13.16 5.07 16.36
N LEU A 180 12.88 3.92 15.73
CA LEU A 180 13.78 3.27 14.76
C LEU A 180 13.61 3.79 13.33
N LEU A 181 12.48 4.44 13.03
CA LEU A 181 12.20 5.03 11.72
C LEU A 181 12.67 6.49 11.63
N PHE A 182 12.66 7.20 12.74
CA PHE A 182 12.93 8.62 12.88
C PHE A 182 14.11 8.87 13.82
N ASP A 183 15.31 8.39 13.48
CA ASP A 183 16.50 9.18 13.83
C ASP A 183 16.34 10.49 13.04
N MET A 184 15.57 11.51 13.50
CA MET A 184 15.68 12.92 13.05
C MET A 184 14.62 13.93 13.57
N PRO A 185 15.00 15.22 13.64
CA PRO A 185 14.18 16.43 13.88
C PRO A 185 13.21 16.82 12.72
N GLN A 186 12.49 15.85 12.12
CA GLN A 186 11.50 16.13 11.05
C GLN A 186 10.14 15.45 11.28
N ILE A 187 9.75 15.27 12.54
CA ILE A 187 8.45 14.69 12.90
C ILE A 187 7.29 15.59 12.44
N PHE A 188 7.44 16.92 12.52
CA PHE A 188 6.36 17.85 12.17
C PHE A 188 5.92 17.79 10.70
N PRO A 189 6.80 17.87 9.67
CA PRO A 189 6.40 17.74 8.27
C PRO A 189 5.63 16.45 7.95
N TRP A 190 5.99 15.34 8.61
CA TRP A 190 5.28 14.08 8.41
C TRP A 190 3.88 14.10 9.03
N ILE A 191 3.73 14.58 10.27
CA ILE A 191 2.41 14.75 10.90
C ILE A 191 1.54 15.68 10.06
N ASP A 192 2.13 16.77 9.59
CA ASP A 192 1.48 17.75 8.75
C ASP A 192 0.95 17.13 7.45
N ALA A 193 1.73 16.27 6.80
CA ALA A 193 1.29 15.51 5.65
C ALA A 193 0.16 14.53 5.98
N GLN A 194 0.18 13.87 7.15
CA GLN A 194 -0.92 12.98 7.57
C GLN A 194 -2.21 13.77 7.81
N ILE A 195 -2.14 14.92 8.47
CA ILE A 195 -3.31 15.78 8.70
C ILE A 195 -3.79 16.39 7.37
N GLY A 196 -2.89 16.71 6.44
CA GLY A 196 -3.25 17.12 5.08
C GLY A 196 -4.07 16.05 4.35
N LYS A 197 -3.67 14.78 4.43
CA LYS A 197 -4.45 13.66 3.90
C LYS A 197 -5.81 13.58 4.58
N TRP A 198 -5.87 13.63 5.91
CA TRP A 198 -7.12 13.68 6.67
C TRP A 198 -8.07 14.78 6.18
N LYS A 199 -7.56 16.01 5.99
CA LYS A 199 -8.35 17.15 5.49
C LYS A 199 -8.84 17.00 4.04
N THR A 200 -8.30 16.06 3.27
CA THR A 200 -8.73 15.78 1.89
C THR A 200 -9.70 14.60 1.78
N GLY A 201 -10.16 14.06 2.91
CA GLY A 201 -11.04 12.87 2.92
C GLY A 201 -10.28 11.54 3.00
N ASN A 202 -8.95 11.59 2.91
CA ASN A 202 -8.07 10.44 2.82
C ASN A 202 -7.47 10.11 4.19
N GLY A 203 -8.01 9.10 4.86
CA GLY A 203 -7.44 8.55 6.08
C GLY A 203 -8.46 8.45 7.20
N LEU A 204 -8.86 7.22 7.52
CA LEU A 204 -9.56 6.91 8.77
C LEU A 204 -8.61 6.84 9.97
N TYR A 205 -7.33 6.63 9.67
CA TYR A 205 -6.28 6.36 10.62
C TYR A 205 -5.12 7.31 10.36
N ILE A 206 -4.47 7.75 11.43
CA ILE A 206 -3.18 8.42 11.30
C ILE A 206 -2.13 7.31 11.36
N ALA A 207 -1.42 7.11 10.26
CA ALA A 207 -0.40 6.05 10.17
C ALA A 207 -0.95 4.65 10.51
N GLY A 208 -2.17 4.32 10.06
CA GLY A 208 -2.79 3.03 10.32
C GLY A 208 -3.19 2.79 11.78
N LYS A 209 -2.99 3.77 12.67
CA LYS A 209 -3.39 3.70 14.08
C LYS A 209 -4.52 4.67 14.38
N LYS A 210 -5.38 4.26 15.32
CA LYS A 210 -6.44 5.12 15.89
C LYS A 210 -5.85 6.19 16.82
N GLU A 211 -4.73 5.84 17.43
CA GLU A 211 -4.05 6.65 18.43
C GLU A 211 -2.56 6.65 18.13
N LEU A 212 -2.01 7.83 18.00
CA LEU A 212 -0.61 8.08 17.76
C LEU A 212 -0.10 9.00 18.86
N GLU A 213 0.96 8.58 19.53
CA GLU A 213 1.68 9.41 20.50
C GLU A 213 3.01 9.81 19.89
N ILE A 214 3.30 11.11 19.93
CA ILE A 214 4.45 11.75 19.29
C ILE A 214 5.05 12.77 20.25
N ALA A 215 6.37 12.76 20.40
CA ALA A 215 7.07 13.84 21.08
C ALA A 215 7.51 14.88 20.03
N LEU A 216 7.13 16.14 20.20
CA LEU A 216 7.77 17.24 19.47
C LEU A 216 9.06 17.60 20.20
N GLN A 217 10.17 17.67 19.47
CA GLN A 217 11.50 17.83 20.07
C GLN A 217 11.83 19.28 20.44
N ASP A 218 11.22 20.27 19.79
CA ASP A 218 11.53 21.68 20.04
C ASP A 218 10.29 22.59 20.08
N ASP A 219 10.47 23.77 20.69
CA ASP A 219 9.43 24.80 20.80
C ASP A 219 9.09 25.45 19.44
N VAL A 220 9.95 25.31 18.43
CA VAL A 220 9.77 25.89 17.08
C VAL A 220 8.74 25.07 16.30
N ASP A 221 8.86 23.76 16.29
CA ASP A 221 7.90 22.79 15.78
C ASP A 221 6.55 22.99 16.45
N ARG A 222 6.54 23.20 17.77
CA ARG A 222 5.33 23.51 18.52
C ARG A 222 4.68 24.80 18.04
N HIS A 223 5.43 25.90 17.95
CA HIS A 223 4.87 27.17 17.51
C HIS A 223 4.32 27.07 16.07
N THR A 224 5.02 26.36 15.20
CA THR A 224 4.59 26.10 13.81
C THR A 224 3.32 25.27 13.77
N PHE A 225 3.23 24.23 14.62
CA PHE A 225 2.04 23.40 14.76
C PHE A 225 0.82 24.23 15.18
N LEU A 226 0.95 25.03 16.25
CA LEU A 226 -0.13 25.85 16.78
C LEU A 226 -0.56 26.94 15.80
N THR A 227 0.39 27.56 15.09
CA THR A 227 0.10 28.56 14.06
C THR A 227 -0.71 27.96 12.92
N LYS A 228 -0.43 26.71 12.53
CA LYS A 228 -1.09 26.06 11.40
C LYS A 228 -2.45 25.45 11.74
N TYR A 229 -2.59 24.87 12.93
CA TYR A 229 -3.77 24.10 13.32
C TYR A 229 -4.73 24.84 14.26
N GLY A 230 -4.32 26.00 14.76
CA GLY A 230 -5.13 26.85 15.62
C GLY A 230 -4.72 26.78 17.09
N PRO A 231 -5.26 27.70 17.92
CA PRO A 231 -4.93 27.77 19.33
C PRO A 231 -5.40 26.52 20.08
N GLU A 232 -4.63 26.14 21.09
CA GLU A 232 -4.99 25.12 22.07
C GLU A 232 -6.23 25.57 22.86
N MET A 233 -7.30 24.78 22.84
CA MET A 233 -8.38 24.93 23.82
C MET A 233 -7.89 24.34 25.14
N SER A 234 -7.66 25.20 26.13
CA SER A 234 -7.23 24.79 27.46
C SER A 234 -8.39 24.15 28.22
N MET A 235 -8.18 22.93 28.69
CA MET A 235 -8.98 22.28 29.73
C MET A 235 -8.12 22.14 30.98
N ASP A 236 -8.73 21.76 32.12
CA ASP A 236 -8.08 21.80 33.44
C ASP A 236 -6.67 21.19 33.50
N ASN A 237 -6.43 20.09 32.76
CA ASN A 237 -5.16 19.35 32.78
C ASN A 237 -4.53 19.08 31.41
N PHE A 238 -5.18 19.50 30.32
CA PHE A 238 -4.71 19.24 28.97
C PHE A 238 -5.23 20.28 27.99
N SER A 239 -4.54 20.43 26.87
CA SER A 239 -5.02 21.19 25.73
C SER A 239 -5.46 20.30 24.58
N VAL A 240 -6.43 20.79 23.81
CA VAL A 240 -6.99 20.09 22.66
C VAL A 240 -7.03 20.98 21.44
N ILE A 241 -6.64 20.42 20.30
CA ILE A 241 -6.89 20.96 18.97
C ILE A 241 -7.76 19.95 18.21
N GLY A 242 -8.95 20.39 17.81
CA GLY A 242 -9.84 19.61 16.96
C GLY A 242 -9.58 19.90 15.49
N VAL A 243 -9.30 18.86 14.71
CA VAL A 243 -9.23 18.95 13.24
C VAL A 243 -10.42 18.20 12.65
N PRO A 244 -11.46 18.93 12.17
CA PRO A 244 -12.63 18.29 11.60
C PRO A 244 -12.26 17.55 10.32
N HIS A 245 -12.90 16.41 10.09
CA HIS A 245 -12.85 15.73 8.81
C HIS A 245 -13.91 16.30 7.86
N PRO A 246 -13.65 16.42 6.54
CA PRO A 246 -14.63 16.92 5.57
C PRO A 246 -15.98 16.19 5.57
N SER A 247 -15.99 14.92 5.97
CA SER A 247 -17.19 14.09 6.02
C SER A 247 -18.10 14.35 7.21
N SER A 248 -17.71 15.21 8.17
CA SER A 248 -18.38 15.42 9.47
C SER A 248 -18.52 14.20 10.40
N TYR A 249 -18.31 12.98 9.89
CA TYR A 249 -18.42 11.73 10.65
C TYR A 249 -17.15 11.33 11.41
N SER A 250 -16.07 12.10 11.25
CA SER A 250 -14.83 11.87 11.97
C SER A 250 -14.19 13.17 12.39
N SER A 251 -13.38 13.12 13.45
CA SER A 251 -12.49 14.23 13.83
C SER A 251 -11.15 13.69 14.31
N LEU A 252 -10.09 14.48 14.15
CA LEU A 252 -8.86 14.26 14.89
C LEU A 252 -8.83 15.16 16.10
N THR A 253 -8.49 14.57 17.22
CA THR A 253 -8.21 15.29 18.46
C THR A 253 -6.71 15.19 18.71
N ILE A 254 -6.04 16.33 18.69
CA ILE A 254 -4.64 16.43 19.11
C ILE A 254 -4.67 16.90 20.56
N ARG A 255 -4.38 15.99 21.49
CA ARG A 255 -4.36 16.26 22.94
C ARG A 255 -2.93 16.40 23.43
N ARG A 256 -2.67 17.35 24.30
CA ARG A 256 -1.39 17.50 25.02
C ARG A 256 -1.65 17.70 26.50
N GLU A 257 -0.96 16.97 27.35
CA GLU A 257 -1.03 17.22 28.80
C GLU A 257 -0.22 18.47 29.15
N ILE A 258 -0.74 19.31 30.06
CA ILE A 258 -0.04 20.53 30.45
C ILE A 258 1.33 20.16 31.04
N GLY A 259 2.40 20.75 30.50
CA GLY A 259 3.79 20.44 30.87
C GLY A 259 4.41 19.26 30.11
N SER A 260 3.65 18.56 29.28
CA SER A 260 4.19 17.49 28.41
C SER A 260 4.67 18.04 27.06
N THR A 261 5.74 17.43 26.54
CA THR A 261 6.22 17.56 25.16
C THR A 261 5.54 16.58 24.20
N HIS A 262 4.75 15.65 24.73
CA HIS A 262 4.07 14.62 23.96
C HIS A 262 2.68 15.08 23.55
N PHE A 263 2.40 14.93 22.26
CA PHE A 263 1.07 15.07 21.69
C PHE A 263 0.50 13.69 21.43
N LYS A 264 -0.78 13.59 21.70
CA LYS A 264 -1.58 12.40 21.52
C LYS A 264 -2.63 12.69 20.47
N ILE A 265 -2.42 12.20 19.26
CA ILE A 265 -3.37 12.36 18.17
C ILE A 265 -4.29 11.15 18.14
N LYS A 266 -5.59 11.40 18.28
CA LYS A 266 -6.63 10.37 18.26
C LYS A 266 -7.61 10.66 17.14
N SER A 267 -7.95 9.65 16.35
CA SER A 267 -9.15 9.71 15.52
C SER A 267 -10.39 9.32 16.32
N HIS A 268 -11.43 10.14 16.19
CA HIS A 268 -12.74 9.91 16.77
C HIS A 268 -13.73 9.70 15.64
N ALA A 269 -14.53 8.64 15.76
CA ALA A 269 -15.74 8.49 14.97
C ALA A 269 -16.85 9.32 15.64
N SER A 270 -17.60 10.06 14.85
CA SER A 270 -18.80 10.74 15.31
C SER A 270 -19.86 9.71 15.66
N LYS A 271 -20.66 10.03 16.68
CA LYS A 271 -21.93 9.33 16.90
C LYS A 271 -22.85 9.71 15.76
N VAL A 272 -23.47 8.70 15.16
CA VAL A 272 -24.37 8.90 14.02
C VAL A 272 -25.75 8.42 14.45
N ASP A 273 -26.73 9.31 14.38
CA ASP A 273 -28.12 8.94 14.64
C ASP A 273 -28.77 8.24 13.43
N GLY A 274 -30.04 7.84 13.57
CA GLY A 274 -30.73 7.17 12.48
C GLY A 274 -30.89 8.04 11.23
N ALA A 275 -31.13 9.34 11.39
CA ALA A 275 -31.34 10.26 10.26
C ALA A 275 -30.03 10.56 9.52
N GLU A 276 -28.93 10.73 10.25
CA GLU A 276 -27.59 10.91 9.68
C GLU A 276 -27.14 9.64 8.95
N LEU A 277 -27.39 8.46 9.52
CA LEU A 277 -27.08 7.20 8.85
C LEU A 277 -27.93 7.01 7.58
N GLU A 278 -29.22 7.33 7.64
CA GLU A 278 -30.10 7.33 6.47
C GLU A 278 -29.57 8.27 5.39
N SER A 279 -29.14 9.47 5.77
CA SER A 279 -28.55 10.45 4.87
C SER A 279 -27.29 9.89 4.18
N LEU A 280 -26.39 9.29 4.95
CA LEU A 280 -25.16 8.67 4.45
C LEU A 280 -25.45 7.55 3.42
N VAL A 281 -26.37 6.64 3.76
CA VAL A 281 -26.79 5.56 2.86
C VAL A 281 -27.49 6.12 1.62
N SER A 282 -28.35 7.13 1.78
CA SER A 282 -29.05 7.78 0.68
C SER A 282 -28.07 8.46 -0.27
N CYS A 283 -27.06 9.19 0.23
CA CYS A 283 -26.03 9.82 -0.60
C CYS A 283 -25.33 8.78 -1.48
N TRP A 284 -24.85 7.69 -0.87
CA TRP A 284 -24.23 6.58 -1.58
C TRP A 284 -25.15 5.98 -2.65
N MET A 285 -26.43 5.74 -2.33
CA MET A 285 -27.41 5.23 -3.30
C MET A 285 -27.76 6.21 -4.42
N THR A 286 -27.59 7.51 -4.19
CA THR A 286 -27.91 8.52 -5.18
C THR A 286 -26.81 8.77 -6.19
N GLU A 287 -25.56 8.50 -5.82
CA GLU A 287 -24.35 8.64 -6.62
C GLU A 287 -24.06 7.38 -7.47
N ASN A 288 -22.81 7.18 -7.91
CA ASN A 288 -22.39 6.00 -8.67
C ASN A 288 -22.14 4.76 -7.79
N GLY A 289 -22.15 4.93 -6.46
CA GLY A 289 -21.93 3.88 -5.49
C GLY A 289 -20.46 3.53 -5.24
N GLU A 290 -19.50 4.26 -5.81
CA GLU A 290 -18.05 4.04 -5.60
C GLU A 290 -17.55 4.68 -4.30
N HIS A 291 -18.18 5.78 -3.89
CA HIS A 291 -17.78 6.58 -2.76
C HIS A 291 -18.98 7.05 -1.94
N PHE A 292 -18.71 7.41 -0.68
CA PHE A 292 -19.48 8.40 0.05
C PHE A 292 -19.09 9.80 -0.46
N GLY A 293 -19.94 10.80 -0.20
CA GLY A 293 -19.62 12.19 -0.53
C GLY A 293 -18.18 12.57 -0.15
N HIS A 294 -17.53 13.36 -1.01
CA HIS A 294 -16.11 13.73 -0.91
C HIS A 294 -15.10 12.60 -1.21
N GLY A 295 -15.49 11.57 -1.98
CA GLY A 295 -14.55 10.57 -2.51
C GLY A 295 -14.09 9.51 -1.50
N GLN A 296 -14.76 9.41 -0.36
CA GLN A 296 -14.40 8.42 0.65
C GLN A 296 -14.92 7.03 0.28
N SER A 297 -14.12 6.00 0.43
CA SER A 297 -14.59 4.61 0.31
C SER A 297 -14.80 3.94 1.66
N ASN A 298 -14.39 4.58 2.76
CA ASN A 298 -14.50 4.02 4.11
C ASN A 298 -14.81 5.12 5.13
N VAL A 299 -15.76 4.87 6.03
CA VAL A 299 -16.13 5.73 7.17
C VAL A 299 -16.24 4.88 8.43
N GLU A 300 -15.82 5.39 9.59
CA GLU A 300 -16.13 4.77 10.88
C GLU A 300 -17.15 5.62 11.63
N VAL A 301 -18.18 4.96 12.15
CA VAL A 301 -19.28 5.59 12.87
C VAL A 301 -19.54 4.86 14.18
N GLU A 302 -20.04 5.56 15.18
CA GLU A 302 -20.59 4.94 16.39
C GLU A 302 -22.11 4.96 16.32
N LEU A 303 -22.70 3.76 16.36
CA LEU A 303 -24.14 3.54 16.26
C LEU A 303 -24.69 3.11 17.62
N SER A 304 -25.84 3.66 17.99
CA SER A 304 -26.59 3.21 19.16
C SER A 304 -27.30 1.88 18.85
N GLU A 305 -27.70 1.16 19.91
CA GLU A 305 -28.44 -0.09 19.77
C GLU A 305 -29.76 0.07 18.99
N SER A 306 -30.44 1.21 19.11
CA SER A 306 -31.66 1.49 18.34
C SER A 306 -31.39 1.57 16.84
N VAL A 307 -30.29 2.18 16.42
CA VAL A 307 -29.89 2.25 15.00
C VAL A 307 -29.49 0.87 14.48
N LEU A 308 -28.84 0.04 15.30
CA LEU A 308 -28.53 -1.35 14.91
C LEU A 308 -29.77 -2.20 14.66
N ARG A 309 -30.80 -2.04 15.49
CA ARG A 309 -32.09 -2.73 15.27
C ARG A 309 -32.72 -2.32 13.95
N ILE A 310 -32.54 -1.07 13.52
CA ILE A 310 -32.98 -0.61 12.20
C ILE A 310 -32.16 -1.28 11.10
N LEU A 311 -30.83 -1.29 11.21
CA LEU A 311 -29.95 -1.96 10.24
C LEU A 311 -30.26 -3.45 10.10
N ALA A 312 -30.42 -4.18 11.21
CA ALA A 312 -30.77 -5.59 11.25
C ALA A 312 -32.10 -5.89 10.54
N ARG A 313 -33.10 -5.03 10.77
CA ARG A 313 -34.41 -5.17 10.11
C ARG A 313 -34.33 -4.92 8.61
N ILE A 314 -33.54 -3.94 8.16
CA ILE A 314 -33.40 -3.63 6.73
C ILE A 314 -32.61 -4.74 6.02
N SER A 315 -31.60 -5.31 6.67
CA SER A 315 -30.76 -6.37 6.09
C SER A 315 -31.38 -7.76 6.17
N ALA A 316 -32.47 -7.93 6.92
CA ALA A 316 -33.03 -9.23 7.28
C ALA A 316 -32.01 -10.18 7.95
N SER A 317 -30.97 -9.62 8.60
CA SER A 317 -29.95 -10.38 9.33
C SER A 317 -30.21 -10.30 10.83
N GLU A 318 -30.23 -11.45 11.51
CA GLU A 318 -30.29 -11.53 12.98
C GLU A 318 -28.95 -11.16 13.63
N VAL A 319 -27.84 -11.27 12.89
CA VAL A 319 -26.49 -10.95 13.36
C VAL A 319 -25.99 -9.70 12.64
N VAL A 320 -25.68 -8.65 13.41
CA VAL A 320 -25.31 -7.33 12.87
C VAL A 320 -23.79 -7.19 12.65
N ASP A 321 -22.99 -8.23 12.90
CA ASP A 321 -21.53 -8.17 12.78
C ASP A 321 -21.07 -7.70 11.40
N VAL A 322 -21.76 -8.18 10.35
CA VAL A 322 -21.55 -7.71 8.97
C VAL A 322 -22.89 -7.58 8.26
N VAL A 323 -23.16 -6.41 7.69
CA VAL A 323 -24.34 -6.15 6.87
C VAL A 323 -23.92 -5.60 5.51
N PHE A 324 -24.52 -6.11 4.44
CA PHE A 324 -24.29 -5.63 3.09
C PHE A 324 -25.54 -4.96 2.51
N PHE A 325 -25.34 -3.85 1.81
CA PHE A 325 -26.36 -3.26 0.92
C PHE A 325 -25.81 -3.25 -0.50
N THR A 326 -26.57 -3.75 -1.46
CA THR A 326 -26.16 -3.73 -2.86
C THR A 326 -26.61 -2.44 -3.52
N HIS A 327 -25.70 -1.78 -4.25
CA HIS A 327 -26.03 -0.55 -4.98
C HIS A 327 -27.03 -0.88 -6.09
N PRO A 328 -27.99 0.00 -6.44
CA PRO A 328 -28.94 -0.27 -7.52
C PRO A 328 -28.29 -0.56 -8.89
N LEU A 329 -27.05 -0.10 -9.11
CA LEU A 329 -26.27 -0.38 -10.32
C LEU A 329 -25.57 -1.75 -10.31
N GLY A 330 -25.53 -2.44 -9.17
CA GLY A 330 -24.96 -3.79 -9.04
C GLY A 330 -23.44 -3.88 -8.92
N TYR A 331 -22.69 -2.79 -9.17
CA TYR A 331 -21.21 -2.82 -9.18
C TYR A 331 -20.55 -2.76 -7.80
N HIS A 332 -21.26 -2.20 -6.81
CA HIS A 332 -20.71 -1.95 -5.48
C HIS A 332 -21.66 -2.43 -4.39
N ARG A 333 -21.06 -2.79 -3.25
CA ARG A 333 -21.79 -3.08 -2.02
C ARG A 333 -21.29 -2.16 -0.91
N LEU A 334 -22.22 -1.74 -0.07
CA LEU A 334 -21.93 -1.06 1.16
C LEU A 334 -21.83 -2.10 2.29
N LYS A 335 -20.63 -2.29 2.83
CA LYS A 335 -20.35 -3.22 3.92
C LYS A 335 -20.30 -2.47 5.23
N PHE A 336 -21.22 -2.76 6.13
CA PHE A 336 -21.14 -2.41 7.54
C PHE A 336 -20.44 -3.55 8.27
N GLN A 337 -19.35 -3.26 8.97
CA GLN A 337 -18.61 -4.24 9.75
C GLN A 337 -18.42 -3.70 11.17
N GLN A 338 -18.90 -4.44 12.17
CA GLN A 338 -18.62 -4.09 13.56
C GLN A 338 -17.12 -4.24 13.84
N VAL A 339 -16.47 -3.18 14.31
CA VAL A 339 -15.04 -3.15 14.62
C VAL A 339 -14.77 -2.95 16.11
N GLY A 340 -15.80 -2.67 16.91
CA GLY A 340 -15.65 -2.56 18.35
C GLY A 340 -16.95 -2.21 19.08
N LYS A 341 -16.85 -2.17 20.40
CA LYS A 341 -17.93 -1.80 21.33
C LYS A 341 -17.36 -0.85 22.37
N SER A 342 -18.08 0.20 22.70
CA SER A 342 -17.77 1.12 23.78
C SER A 342 -18.99 1.34 24.67
N VAL A 343 -18.74 1.75 25.90
CA VAL A 343 -19.78 2.21 26.82
C VAL A 343 -19.59 3.69 26.99
N ASP A 344 -20.65 4.45 26.77
CA ASP A 344 -20.67 5.88 27.02
C ASP A 344 -21.57 6.19 28.21
N TYR A 345 -21.12 7.13 29.04
CA TYR A 345 -21.78 7.53 30.27
C TYR A 345 -22.28 8.97 30.08
N ASP A 346 -23.45 9.10 29.48
CA ASP A 346 -24.10 10.39 29.33
C ASP A 346 -25.00 10.65 30.55
N HIS A 347 -24.54 11.54 31.44
CA HIS A 347 -25.31 12.20 32.50
C HIS A 347 -26.42 11.35 33.18
N SER A 348 -26.11 10.10 33.58
CA SER A 348 -26.92 9.10 34.32
C SER A 348 -27.32 7.84 33.57
N LYS A 349 -27.14 7.74 32.24
CA LYS A 349 -27.48 6.55 31.46
C LYS A 349 -26.25 5.93 30.81
N CYS A 350 -26.07 4.63 31.08
CA CYS A 350 -25.09 3.79 30.40
C CYS A 350 -25.64 3.44 29.01
N VAL A 351 -25.09 4.06 27.97
CA VAL A 351 -25.45 3.77 26.58
C VAL A 351 -24.34 2.93 25.98
N THR A 352 -24.71 1.75 25.49
CA THR A 352 -23.78 0.94 24.71
C THR A 352 -23.72 1.49 23.29
N LEU A 353 -22.51 1.86 22.84
CA LEU A 353 -22.24 2.26 21.48
C LEU A 353 -21.47 1.15 20.77
N TYR A 354 -21.85 0.91 19.53
CA TYR A 354 -21.20 -0.06 18.68
C TYR A 354 -20.48 0.67 17.56
N ARG A 355 -19.20 0.38 17.39
CA ARG A 355 -18.40 1.01 16.35
C ARG A 355 -18.48 0.17 15.09
N TYR A 356 -18.87 0.80 14.00
CA TYR A 356 -18.97 0.19 12.69
C TYR A 356 -18.02 0.88 11.72
N ARG A 357 -17.33 0.07 10.93
CA ARG A 357 -16.67 0.52 9.70
C ARG A 357 -17.63 0.29 8.55
N ILE A 358 -17.96 1.36 7.84
CA ILE A 358 -18.77 1.34 6.63
C ILE A 358 -17.83 1.48 5.45
N SER A 359 -17.78 0.47 4.59
CA SER A 359 -16.86 0.38 3.46
C SER A 359 -17.62 0.17 2.17
N VAL A 360 -17.25 0.88 1.11
CA VAL A 360 -17.65 0.53 -0.26
C VAL A 360 -16.72 -0.56 -0.77
N VAL A 361 -17.28 -1.70 -1.13
CA VAL A 361 -16.53 -2.83 -1.72
C VAL A 361 -17.05 -3.12 -3.12
N ALA A 362 -16.19 -3.62 -3.99
CA ALA A 362 -16.62 -4.14 -5.28
C ALA A 362 -17.61 -5.30 -5.06
N ALA A 363 -18.68 -5.34 -5.84
CA ALA A 363 -19.50 -6.54 -5.90
C ALA A 363 -18.65 -7.65 -6.54
N GLU A 364 -18.42 -8.73 -5.81
CA GLU A 364 -17.77 -9.90 -6.39
C GLU A 364 -18.61 -10.38 -7.59
N PRO A 365 -17.97 -10.70 -8.73
CA PRO A 365 -18.69 -11.30 -9.85
C PRO A 365 -19.33 -12.59 -9.34
N LYS A 366 -20.65 -12.70 -9.47
CA LYS A 366 -21.39 -13.88 -9.04
C LYS A 366 -20.73 -15.13 -9.66
N VAL A 367 -20.17 -15.98 -8.82
CA VAL A 367 -20.04 -17.40 -9.12
C VAL A 367 -21.40 -17.97 -8.76
N ASP A 368 -22.06 -18.62 -9.71
CA ASP A 368 -23.39 -19.21 -9.54
C ASP A 368 -23.35 -20.29 -8.45
N ASP A 369 -23.55 -19.91 -7.18
CA ASP A 369 -23.81 -20.81 -6.06
C ASP A 369 -24.88 -20.20 -5.13
N ASP A 370 -25.78 -21.08 -4.68
CA ASP A 370 -27.13 -20.86 -4.13
C ASP A 370 -27.24 -20.11 -2.77
N ASP A 371 -26.62 -18.95 -2.61
CA ASP A 371 -26.88 -18.09 -1.43
C ASP A 371 -28.11 -17.19 -1.62
N ILE A 372 -29.01 -17.26 -0.63
CA ILE A 372 -30.31 -16.58 -0.59
C ILE A 372 -30.14 -15.07 -0.80
N ASP A 373 -30.57 -14.62 -1.97
CA ASP A 373 -30.48 -13.24 -2.43
C ASP A 373 -31.75 -12.46 -2.04
N VAL A 374 -31.64 -11.50 -1.12
CA VAL A 374 -32.70 -10.51 -0.84
C VAL A 374 -32.99 -9.63 -2.09
N SER A 375 -32.15 -9.70 -3.13
CA SER A 375 -32.35 -9.02 -4.42
C SER A 375 -33.37 -9.71 -5.35
N LEU A 376 -33.77 -10.96 -5.09
CA LEU A 376 -34.63 -11.73 -6.02
C LEU A 376 -36.12 -11.32 -6.02
N LEU A 377 -36.55 -10.38 -5.18
CA LEU A 377 -37.91 -9.83 -5.23
C LEU A 377 -38.12 -8.74 -6.31
N TYR A 378 -37.11 -8.35 -7.09
CA TYR A 378 -37.18 -7.12 -7.89
C TYR A 378 -36.53 -7.18 -9.28
N ALA A 379 -36.52 -8.34 -9.96
CA ALA A 379 -35.85 -8.47 -11.26
C ALA A 379 -36.45 -7.59 -12.39
N ASP A 380 -37.75 -7.25 -12.38
CA ASP A 380 -38.43 -6.61 -13.53
C ASP A 380 -38.78 -5.11 -13.39
N VAL A 381 -38.10 -4.37 -12.52
CA VAL A 381 -38.45 -2.96 -12.26
C VAL A 381 -37.37 -1.99 -12.74
N ASP A 382 -37.80 -0.96 -13.49
CA ASP A 382 -37.00 0.22 -13.91
C ASP A 382 -36.05 0.70 -12.79
N PRO A 383 -34.73 0.85 -13.04
CA PRO A 383 -33.75 1.34 -12.06
C PRO A 383 -34.17 2.62 -11.32
N LYS A 384 -34.89 3.54 -11.99
CA LYS A 384 -35.43 4.75 -11.35
C LYS A 384 -36.54 4.42 -10.34
N LYS A 385 -37.40 3.45 -10.65
CA LYS A 385 -38.42 2.93 -9.73
C LYS A 385 -37.79 2.15 -8.57
N LYS A 386 -36.72 1.37 -8.81
CA LYS A 386 -35.94 0.69 -7.75
C LYS A 386 -35.35 1.68 -6.76
N LYS A 387 -34.67 2.72 -7.25
CA LYS A 387 -34.09 3.82 -6.44
C LYS A 387 -35.15 4.49 -5.56
N ASN A 388 -36.31 4.81 -6.11
CA ASN A 388 -37.40 5.45 -5.36
C ASN A 388 -38.08 4.52 -4.35
N THR A 389 -38.21 3.23 -4.66
CA THR A 389 -38.83 2.25 -3.76
C THR A 389 -37.93 1.95 -2.57
N LEU A 390 -36.63 1.76 -2.80
CA LEU A 390 -35.65 1.54 -1.74
C LEU A 390 -35.54 2.77 -0.84
N ARG A 391 -35.46 3.98 -1.42
CA ARG A 391 -35.48 5.25 -0.67
C ARG A 391 -36.74 5.39 0.18
N ARG A 392 -37.92 5.09 -0.38
CA ARG A 392 -39.19 5.10 0.38
C ARG A 392 -39.21 4.09 1.51
N ARG A 393 -38.68 2.87 1.31
CA ARG A 393 -38.58 1.85 2.35
C ARG A 393 -37.64 2.28 3.46
N ILE A 394 -36.44 2.75 3.13
CA ILE A 394 -35.46 3.26 4.08
C ILE A 394 -36.11 4.40 4.89
N SER A 395 -36.62 5.44 4.22
CA SER A 395 -37.28 6.56 4.91
C SER A 395 -38.51 6.15 5.71
N SER A 396 -39.30 5.16 5.24
CA SER A 396 -40.45 4.66 6.00
C SER A 396 -40.03 3.91 7.26
N VAL A 397 -38.94 3.13 7.20
CA VAL A 397 -38.41 2.43 8.36
C VAL A 397 -37.87 3.45 9.36
N PHE A 398 -37.01 4.37 8.93
CA PHE A 398 -36.42 5.39 9.82
C PHE A 398 -37.47 6.33 10.44
N ARG A 399 -38.49 6.78 9.68
CA ARG A 399 -39.58 7.63 10.21
C ARG A 399 -40.50 6.95 11.21
N SER A 400 -40.55 5.62 11.27
CA SER A 400 -41.41 4.91 12.22
C SER A 400 -40.82 4.83 13.65
N PHE A 401 -39.61 5.35 13.84
CA PHE A 401 -38.83 5.24 15.09
C PHE A 401 -38.44 6.57 15.74
N VAL A 402 -38.55 7.69 15.01
CA VAL A 402 -38.52 9.05 15.57
C VAL A 402 -39.92 9.37 16.06
#